data_AF-A0A847BFW4-F1
#
_entry.id   AF-A0A847BFW4-F1
#
_cell.length_a   1.000
_cell.length_b   1.000
_cell.length_c   1.000
_cell.angle_alpha   90.00
_cell.angle_beta   90.00
_cell.angle_gamma   90.00
#
_symmetry.space_group_name_H-M   'P 1'
#
loop_
_entity.id
_entity.type
_entity.pdbx_description
1 polymer ?
#
loop_
_entity_poly.entity_id
_entity_poly.type
_entity_poly.pdbx_seq_one_letter_code
_entity_poly.pdbx_strand_id
1 'polypeptide(L)'
;MQPIHTLHDFFVRTGADARLYHMGRRVEPCPMEALISLEHDNGAWPLPWQGEARLGIVLRLGEMSDPLIWFLALPLDEQGQLVPAPRDAFLQRLLITLGQSAENTDSAPNHQDEIDNLMQDNPLAFTPALPFQAMLHARATWDTGKPPSPHLEPVQNYLSGRQPLDWQFLGLQGLADFVVRLDNAAEATLQQALPDLPDDVLLSLCYCLEHIDMP
;
A
#
# COMPACT_ATOMS: atom_id res chain seq x y z
N MET A 1 19.63 13.37 -22.49
CA MET A 1 18.75 12.47 -21.71
C MET A 1 17.38 13.12 -21.63
N GLN A 2 16.30 12.37 -21.83
CA GLN A 2 14.96 12.94 -21.62
C GLN A 2 14.76 13.25 -20.13
N PRO A 3 14.20 14.42 -19.80
CA PRO A 3 13.83 14.77 -18.42
C PRO A 3 12.77 13.81 -17.86
N ILE A 4 12.87 13.52 -16.56
CA ILE A 4 11.85 12.77 -15.80
C ILE A 4 10.75 13.77 -15.40
N HIS A 5 9.54 13.57 -15.92
CA HIS A 5 8.41 14.47 -15.68
C HIS A 5 7.26 13.81 -14.91
N THR A 6 7.26 12.47 -14.83
CA THR A 6 6.20 11.69 -14.20
C THR A 6 6.77 10.64 -13.24
N LEU A 7 5.94 10.14 -12.31
CA LEU A 7 6.27 9.01 -11.45
C LEU A 7 6.48 7.75 -12.28
N HIS A 8 5.70 7.55 -13.33
CA HIS A 8 5.91 6.46 -14.26
C HIS A 8 7.31 6.55 -14.94
N ASP A 9 7.71 7.73 -15.44
CA ASP A 9 9.04 7.93 -16.00
C ASP A 9 10.14 7.61 -14.99
N PHE A 10 9.93 8.02 -13.73
CA PHE A 10 10.84 7.72 -12.64
C PHE A 10 11.02 6.20 -12.48
N PHE A 11 9.92 5.43 -12.34
CA PHE A 11 9.99 3.97 -12.18
C PHE A 11 10.70 3.30 -13.35
N VAL A 12 10.39 3.69 -14.58
CA VAL A 12 11.01 3.12 -15.79
C VAL A 12 12.51 3.43 -15.84
N ARG A 13 12.90 4.66 -15.48
CA ARG A 13 14.29 5.12 -15.57
C ARG A 13 15.18 4.53 -14.49
N THR A 14 14.64 4.31 -13.29
CA THR A 14 15.37 3.66 -12.20
C THR A 14 15.30 2.14 -12.26
N GLY A 15 14.47 1.57 -13.14
CA GLY A 15 14.21 0.13 -13.19
C GLY A 15 13.50 -0.38 -11.95
N ALA A 16 12.68 0.47 -11.30
CA ALA A 16 11.95 0.07 -10.11
C ALA A 16 10.83 -0.92 -10.45
N ASP A 17 10.73 -2.02 -9.72
CA ASP A 17 9.51 -2.84 -9.73
C ASP A 17 8.49 -2.17 -8.81
N ALA A 18 7.50 -1.50 -9.40
CA ALA A 18 6.47 -0.74 -8.69
C ALA A 18 5.09 -1.39 -8.89
N ARG A 19 4.42 -1.70 -7.78
CA ARG A 19 3.00 -2.07 -7.73
C ARG A 19 2.20 -0.97 -7.07
N LEU A 20 1.08 -0.59 -7.68
CA LEU A 20 0.21 0.46 -7.20
C LEU A 20 -1.06 -0.13 -6.59
N TYR A 21 -1.57 0.56 -5.58
CA TYR A 21 -2.83 0.25 -4.93
C TYR A 21 -3.61 1.54 -4.73
N HIS A 22 -4.91 1.51 -5.02
CA HIS A 22 -5.80 2.57 -4.57
C HIS A 22 -5.84 2.55 -3.05
N MET A 23 -5.79 3.73 -2.43
CA MET A 23 -5.80 3.92 -0.96
C MET A 23 -6.86 4.96 -0.55
N GLY A 24 -7.91 5.11 -1.36
CA GLY A 24 -9.03 6.01 -1.09
C GLY A 24 -10.04 5.36 -0.16
N ARG A 25 -11.03 4.67 -0.72
CA ARG A 25 -12.08 3.96 0.03
C ARG A 25 -11.67 2.56 0.44
N ARG A 26 -10.96 1.85 -0.44
CA ARG A 26 -10.53 0.47 -0.26
C ARG A 26 -9.05 0.37 -0.60
N VAL A 27 -8.45 -0.77 -0.26
CA VAL A 27 -7.08 -1.12 -0.64
C VAL A 27 -7.20 -2.17 -1.73
N GLU A 28 -7.10 -1.72 -2.97
CA GLU A 28 -7.31 -2.54 -4.15
C GLU A 28 -6.21 -2.31 -5.19
N PRO A 29 -5.85 -3.31 -6.00
CA PRO A 29 -4.85 -3.15 -7.04
C PRO A 29 -5.19 -2.00 -7.98
N CYS A 30 -4.23 -1.11 -8.20
CA CYS A 30 -4.34 -0.02 -9.17
C CYS A 30 -3.48 -0.38 -10.40
N PRO A 31 -4.05 -0.47 -11.60
CA PRO A 31 -3.27 -0.69 -12.81
C PRO A 31 -2.31 0.49 -13.04
N MET A 32 -1.11 0.22 -13.55
CA MET A 32 -0.12 1.26 -13.87
C MET A 32 -0.67 2.25 -14.89
N GLU A 33 -1.50 1.78 -15.81
CA GLU A 33 -2.19 2.55 -16.83
C GLU A 33 -3.06 3.67 -16.25
N ALA A 34 -3.63 3.49 -15.04
CA ALA A 34 -4.39 4.54 -14.38
C ALA A 34 -3.50 5.72 -13.98
N LEU A 35 -2.31 5.44 -13.44
CA LEU A 35 -1.32 6.47 -13.12
C LEU A 35 -0.81 7.15 -14.40
N ILE A 36 -0.45 6.37 -15.42
CA ILE A 36 0.01 6.92 -16.71
C ILE A 36 -1.05 7.85 -17.31
N SER A 37 -2.32 7.44 -17.31
CA SER A 37 -3.42 8.24 -17.87
C SER A 37 -3.64 9.53 -17.08
N LEU A 38 -3.54 9.47 -15.75
CA LEU A 38 -3.62 10.64 -14.88
C LEU A 38 -2.48 11.62 -15.15
N GLU A 39 -1.25 11.13 -15.31
CA GLU A 39 -0.05 11.97 -15.43
C GLU A 39 0.12 12.64 -16.80
N HIS A 40 -0.54 12.12 -17.84
CA HIS A 40 -0.54 12.63 -19.22
C HIS A 40 -1.81 13.42 -19.60
N ASP A 41 -2.58 13.88 -18.61
CA ASP A 41 -3.84 14.60 -18.81
C ASP A 41 -4.85 13.86 -19.70
N ASN A 42 -4.80 12.53 -19.68
CA ASN A 42 -5.55 11.68 -20.59
C ASN A 42 -6.77 11.00 -19.93
N GLY A 43 -7.03 11.30 -18.65
CA GLY A 43 -8.19 10.77 -17.93
C GLY A 43 -8.31 11.28 -16.51
N ALA A 44 -9.53 11.26 -15.99
CA ALA A 44 -9.80 11.49 -14.58
C ALA A 44 -9.40 10.28 -13.74
N TRP A 45 -9.02 10.50 -12.49
CA TRP A 45 -8.73 9.41 -11.56
C TRP A 45 -9.98 8.54 -11.35
N PRO A 46 -9.88 7.19 -11.41
CA PRO A 46 -11.06 6.33 -11.35
C PRO A 46 -11.77 6.35 -10.00
N LEU A 47 -11.01 6.53 -8.90
CA LEU A 47 -11.52 6.46 -7.53
C LEU A 47 -11.06 7.68 -6.71
N PRO A 48 -11.55 8.88 -7.01
CA PRO A 48 -11.15 10.09 -6.30
C PRO A 48 -11.68 10.05 -4.86
N TRP A 49 -10.86 10.49 -3.93
CA TRP A 49 -11.21 10.55 -2.52
C TRP A 49 -10.81 11.90 -1.94
N GLN A 50 -11.80 12.67 -1.49
CA GLN A 50 -11.58 14.00 -0.89
C GLN A 50 -10.79 14.97 -1.81
N GLY A 51 -10.99 14.88 -3.12
CA GLY A 51 -10.25 15.70 -4.09
C GLY A 51 -8.82 15.23 -4.36
N GLU A 52 -8.49 13.99 -3.99
CA GLU A 52 -7.14 13.42 -4.16
C GLU A 52 -7.19 12.04 -4.83
N ALA A 53 -6.15 11.74 -5.59
CA ALA A 53 -5.79 10.38 -5.99
C ALA A 53 -4.85 9.80 -4.92
N ARG A 54 -5.43 9.00 -4.01
CA ARG A 54 -4.66 8.32 -2.95
C ARG A 54 -4.11 6.99 -3.44
N LEU A 55 -2.80 6.86 -3.33
CA LEU A 55 -2.02 5.74 -3.83
C LEU A 55 -1.12 5.16 -2.74
N GLY A 56 -1.08 3.83 -2.69
CA GLY A 56 -0.05 3.06 -2.01
C GLY A 56 0.86 2.47 -3.09
N ILE A 57 2.15 2.73 -3.00
CA ILE A 57 3.14 2.35 -4.00
C ILE A 57 4.14 1.43 -3.31
N VAL A 58 4.13 0.16 -3.66
CA VAL A 58 5.11 -0.82 -3.19
C VAL A 58 6.19 -0.92 -4.25
N LEU A 59 7.38 -0.41 -3.95
CA LEU A 59 8.48 -0.29 -4.89
C LEU A 59 9.72 -1.04 -4.43
N ARG A 60 10.42 -1.67 -5.38
CA ARG A 60 11.75 -2.24 -5.17
C ARG A 60 12.73 -1.56 -6.11
N LEU A 61 13.77 -0.97 -5.53
CA LEU A 61 14.86 -0.33 -6.27
C LEU A 61 16.09 -1.26 -6.25
N GLY A 62 16.50 -1.75 -7.42
CA GLY A 62 17.66 -2.65 -7.54
C GLY A 62 17.54 -3.94 -6.71
N GLU A 63 18.64 -4.32 -6.06
CA GLU A 63 18.77 -5.56 -5.26
C GLU A 63 18.34 -5.40 -3.80
N MET A 64 17.61 -4.33 -3.44
CA MET A 64 17.14 -4.15 -2.07
C MET A 64 16.26 -5.33 -1.62
N SER A 65 16.55 -5.90 -0.44
CA SER A 65 15.84 -7.05 0.12
C SER A 65 14.38 -6.72 0.43
N ASP A 66 14.16 -5.55 1.02
CA ASP A 66 12.87 -5.10 1.50
C ASP A 66 12.28 -4.03 0.57
N PRO A 67 11.00 -4.18 0.18
CA PRO A 67 10.34 -3.18 -0.64
C PRO A 67 10.07 -1.92 0.18
N LEU A 68 10.23 -0.79 -0.46
CA LEU A 68 9.79 0.52 0.01
C LEU A 68 8.28 0.66 -0.20
N ILE A 69 7.60 1.34 0.71
CA ILE A 69 6.17 1.66 0.57
C ILE A 69 6.00 3.16 0.66
N TRP A 70 5.45 3.77 -0.39
CA TRP A 70 5.05 5.17 -0.38
C TRP A 70 3.53 5.32 -0.35
N PHE A 71 3.06 6.31 0.40
CA PHE A 71 1.66 6.69 0.46
C PHE A 71 1.54 8.10 -0.07
N LEU A 72 1.01 8.26 -1.28
CA LEU A 72 0.92 9.55 -1.97
C LEU A 72 -0.55 9.95 -2.16
N ALA A 73 -0.87 11.19 -1.81
CA ALA A 73 -2.14 11.85 -2.07
C ALA A 73 -1.92 12.92 -3.13
N LEU A 74 -2.18 12.58 -4.39
CA LEU A 74 -2.01 13.50 -5.50
C LEU A 74 -3.26 14.39 -5.62
N PRO A 75 -3.14 15.73 -5.54
CA PRO A 75 -4.29 16.61 -5.60
C PRO A 75 -4.93 16.59 -6.99
N LEU A 76 -6.26 16.56 -7.01
CA LEU A 76 -7.08 16.56 -8.21
C LEU A 76 -7.90 17.84 -8.31
N ASP A 77 -8.24 18.25 -9.53
CA ASP A 77 -9.18 19.31 -9.79
C ASP A 77 -10.65 18.82 -9.75
N GLU A 78 -11.59 19.72 -10.04
CA GLU A 78 -13.04 19.41 -10.04
C GLU A 78 -13.44 18.37 -11.10
N GLN A 79 -12.61 18.16 -12.12
CA GLN A 79 -12.81 17.16 -13.17
C GLN A 79 -12.12 15.84 -12.83
N GLY A 80 -11.47 15.74 -11.67
CA GLY A 80 -10.70 14.58 -11.25
C GLY A 80 -9.37 14.43 -11.99
N GLN A 81 -8.90 15.48 -12.66
CA GLN A 81 -7.61 15.53 -13.33
C GLN A 81 -6.52 15.95 -12.35
N LEU A 82 -5.28 15.59 -12.63
CA LEU A 82 -4.15 15.91 -11.76
C LEU A 82 -3.89 17.42 -11.74
N VAL A 83 -3.67 17.98 -10.55
CA VAL A 83 -3.01 19.28 -10.41
C VAL A 83 -1.50 19.04 -10.50
N PRO A 84 -0.80 19.45 -11.58
CA PRO A 84 0.55 18.92 -11.86
C PRO A 84 1.64 19.47 -10.93
N ALA A 85 1.53 20.74 -10.51
CA ALA A 85 2.61 21.45 -9.82
C ALA A 85 3.09 20.76 -8.51
N PRO A 86 2.21 20.24 -7.63
CA PRO A 86 2.64 19.48 -6.47
C PRO A 86 3.41 18.19 -6.81
N ARG A 87 2.97 17.43 -7.83
CA ARG A 87 3.69 16.23 -8.30
C ARG A 87 5.08 16.61 -8.83
N ASP A 88 5.17 17.66 -9.64
CA ASP A 88 6.43 18.07 -10.26
C ASP A 88 7.45 18.53 -9.20
N ALA A 89 6.99 19.28 -8.19
CA ALA A 89 7.81 19.66 -7.05
C ALA A 89 8.31 18.45 -6.25
N PHE A 90 7.45 17.44 -6.06
CA PHE A 90 7.85 16.19 -5.43
C PHE A 90 8.91 15.44 -6.24
N LEU A 91 8.70 15.26 -7.53
CA LEU A 91 9.66 14.59 -8.43
C LEU A 91 11.01 15.31 -8.45
N GLN A 92 11.00 16.65 -8.50
CA GLN A 92 12.23 17.43 -8.43
C GLN A 92 13.00 17.17 -7.12
N ARG A 93 12.31 17.16 -5.97
CA ARG A 93 12.93 16.88 -4.67
C ARG A 93 13.48 15.46 -4.62
N LEU A 94 12.70 14.48 -5.09
CA LEU A 94 13.09 13.07 -5.18
C LEU A 94 14.38 12.89 -6.00
N LEU A 95 14.46 13.50 -7.18
CA LEU A 95 15.63 13.42 -8.06
C LEU A 95 16.87 14.08 -7.46
N ILE A 96 16.71 15.21 -6.76
CA ILE A 96 17.81 15.86 -6.05
C ILE A 96 18.33 14.96 -4.93
N THR A 97 17.44 14.42 -4.08
CA THR A 97 17.82 13.54 -2.98
C THR A 97 18.57 12.31 -3.50
N LEU A 98 18.01 11.60 -4.48
CA LEU A 98 18.65 10.42 -5.05
C LEU A 98 19.97 10.72 -5.78
N GLY A 99 20.06 11.88 -6.45
CA GLY A 99 21.28 12.34 -7.10
C GLY A 99 22.40 12.61 -6.10
N GLN A 100 22.10 13.27 -4.98
CA GLN A 100 23.06 13.53 -3.90
C GLN A 100 23.56 12.23 -3.26
N SER A 101 22.67 11.26 -3.02
CA SER A 101 23.07 9.96 -2.49
C SER A 101 24.03 9.22 -3.42
N ALA A 102 23.84 9.34 -4.74
CA ALA A 102 24.68 8.67 -5.73
C ALA A 102 26.08 9.30 -5.88
N GLU A 103 26.23 10.60 -5.61
CA GLU A 103 27.53 11.27 -5.63
C GLU A 103 28.39 10.93 -4.40
N ASN A 104 27.76 10.57 -3.28
CA ASN A 104 28.40 10.23 -2.00
C ASN A 104 28.82 8.74 -1.90
N THR A 105 29.31 8.15 -2.99
CA THR A 105 29.59 6.68 -3.13
C THR A 105 30.69 6.14 -2.20
N ASP A 106 31.42 6.97 -1.46
CA ASP A 106 32.41 6.51 -0.46
C ASP A 106 31.76 5.98 0.84
N SER A 107 30.44 5.96 0.95
CA SER A 107 29.71 5.41 2.10
C SER A 107 28.33 4.85 1.71
N ALA A 108 28.25 3.58 1.28
CA ALA A 108 26.98 2.86 1.31
C ALA A 108 26.73 2.37 2.75
N PRO A 109 25.57 2.66 3.41
CA PRO A 109 24.27 2.10 2.98
C PRO A 109 22.99 2.93 3.29
N ASN A 110 22.98 4.27 3.26
CA ASN A 110 21.84 5.07 3.79
C ASN A 110 20.78 5.55 2.77
N HIS A 111 20.68 4.95 1.58
CA HIS A 111 19.64 5.34 0.60
C HIS A 111 18.22 5.22 1.17
N GLN A 112 17.98 4.24 2.03
CA GLN A 112 16.69 4.01 2.69
C GLN A 112 16.34 5.18 3.64
N ASP A 113 17.25 5.57 4.52
CA ASP A 113 17.02 6.65 5.49
C ASP A 113 16.77 8.00 4.82
N GLU A 114 17.47 8.30 3.72
CA GLU A 114 17.27 9.54 2.96
C GLU A 114 15.92 9.56 2.22
N ILE A 115 15.49 8.42 1.68
CA ILE A 115 14.15 8.27 1.08
C ILE A 115 13.05 8.36 2.15
N ASP A 116 13.28 7.78 3.33
CA ASP A 116 12.32 7.86 4.43
C ASP A 116 12.18 9.31 4.93
N ASN A 117 13.28 10.05 5.04
CA ASN A 117 13.27 11.49 5.35
C ASN A 117 12.56 12.31 4.25
N LEU A 118 12.75 11.95 2.97
CA LEU A 118 12.02 12.59 1.87
C LEU A 118 10.50 12.43 2.07
N MET A 119 10.03 11.27 2.53
CA MET A 119 8.60 11.02 2.77
C MET A 119 8.06 11.78 3.98
N GLN A 120 8.83 11.89 5.06
CA GLN A 120 8.36 12.55 6.29
C GLN A 120 7.99 14.03 6.10
N ASP A 121 8.74 14.76 5.27
CA ASP A 121 8.53 16.20 5.04
C ASP A 121 7.83 16.50 3.70
N ASN A 122 7.18 15.52 3.08
CA ASN A 122 6.55 15.67 1.78
C ASN A 122 5.06 16.05 1.92
N PRO A 123 4.59 17.18 1.34
CA PRO A 123 3.18 17.56 1.39
C PRO A 123 2.24 16.58 0.67
N LEU A 124 2.74 15.73 -0.23
CA LEU A 124 1.97 14.67 -0.87
C LEU A 124 1.94 13.38 -0.06
N ALA A 125 2.83 13.22 0.93
CA ALA A 125 2.84 12.03 1.76
C ALA A 125 1.71 12.09 2.79
N PHE A 126 1.08 10.95 3.03
CA PHE A 126 0.09 10.82 4.10
C PHE A 126 0.29 9.52 4.87
N THR A 127 -0.18 9.47 6.11
CA THR A 127 -0.16 8.25 6.93
C THR A 127 -1.54 7.61 6.91
N PRO A 128 -1.73 6.44 6.26
CA PRO A 128 -3.01 5.74 6.30
C PRO A 128 -3.33 5.26 7.71
N ALA A 129 -4.62 5.01 7.99
CA ALA A 129 -5.02 4.34 9.21
C ALA A 129 -4.45 2.91 9.27
N LEU A 130 -4.27 2.37 10.48
CA LEU A 130 -3.67 1.03 10.68
C LEU A 130 -4.36 -0.09 9.87
N PRO A 131 -5.71 -0.14 9.71
CA PRO A 131 -6.35 -1.14 8.87
C PRO A 131 -5.91 -1.07 7.41
N PHE A 132 -5.78 0.13 6.84
CA PHE A 132 -5.28 0.33 5.47
C PHE A 132 -3.84 -0.14 5.33
N GLN A 133 -2.98 0.13 6.31
CA GLN A 133 -1.59 -0.34 6.29
C GLN A 133 -1.53 -1.88 6.33
N ALA A 134 -2.31 -2.50 7.23
CA ALA A 134 -2.36 -3.95 7.37
C ALA A 134 -2.89 -4.63 6.10
N MET A 135 -3.96 -4.08 5.52
CA MET A 135 -4.55 -4.58 4.27
C MET A 135 -3.61 -4.40 3.08
N LEU A 136 -2.88 -3.28 2.99
CA LEU A 136 -1.88 -3.09 1.94
C LEU A 136 -0.77 -4.13 2.05
N HIS A 137 -0.24 -4.36 3.25
CA HIS A 137 0.82 -5.34 3.44
C HIS A 137 0.34 -6.76 3.09
N ALA A 138 -0.85 -7.14 3.56
CA ALA A 138 -1.45 -8.44 3.24
C ALA A 138 -1.67 -8.60 1.73
N ARG A 139 -2.23 -7.58 1.06
CA ARG A 139 -2.44 -7.59 -0.40
C ARG A 139 -1.13 -7.65 -1.17
N ALA A 140 -0.15 -6.84 -0.82
CA ALA A 140 1.13 -6.80 -1.49
C ALA A 140 1.90 -8.13 -1.38
N THR A 141 1.85 -8.79 -0.23
CA THR A 141 2.46 -10.12 -0.07
C THR A 141 1.71 -11.19 -0.88
N TRP A 142 0.37 -11.14 -0.90
CA TRP A 142 -0.44 -12.04 -1.73
C TRP A 142 -0.14 -11.87 -3.22
N ASP A 143 -0.18 -10.64 -3.73
CA ASP A 143 0.01 -10.33 -5.16
C ASP A 143 1.45 -10.57 -5.65
N THR A 144 2.40 -10.67 -4.72
CA THR A 144 3.82 -11.03 -5.01
C THR A 144 4.12 -12.51 -4.81
N GLY A 145 3.13 -13.33 -4.44
CA GLY A 145 3.33 -14.76 -4.16
C GLY A 145 4.19 -15.02 -2.92
N LYS A 146 4.34 -14.03 -2.04
CA LYS A 146 5.09 -14.16 -0.77
C LYS A 146 4.24 -14.88 0.28
N PRO A 147 4.90 -15.52 1.27
CA PRO A 147 4.19 -16.08 2.42
C PRO A 147 3.46 -14.96 3.20
N PRO A 148 2.36 -15.29 3.90
CA PRO A 148 1.68 -14.38 4.81
C PRO A 148 2.59 -13.98 5.98
N SER A 149 2.18 -12.99 6.77
CA SER A 149 2.89 -12.69 8.00
C SER A 149 2.79 -13.84 9.02
N PRO A 150 3.69 -13.89 10.01
CA PRO A 150 3.60 -14.82 11.13
C PRO A 150 2.30 -14.72 11.95
N HIS A 151 1.51 -13.66 11.75
CA HIS A 151 0.27 -13.42 12.50
C HIS A 151 -0.95 -14.14 11.92
N LEU A 152 -0.87 -14.72 10.70
CA LEU A 152 -2.00 -15.43 10.09
C LEU A 152 -2.36 -16.71 10.86
N GLU A 153 -1.37 -17.54 11.20
CA GLU A 153 -1.60 -18.84 11.83
C GLU A 153 -2.34 -18.73 13.17
N PRO A 154 -2.01 -17.81 14.09
CA PRO A 154 -2.79 -17.55 15.30
C PRO A 154 -4.27 -17.24 15.02
N VAL A 155 -4.57 -16.41 14.01
CA VAL A 155 -5.94 -16.04 13.64
C VAL A 155 -6.70 -17.25 13.10
N GLN A 156 -6.08 -18.05 12.23
CA GLN A 156 -6.70 -19.27 11.70
C GLN A 156 -7.00 -20.29 12.80
N ASN A 157 -6.07 -20.48 13.75
CA ASN A 157 -6.26 -21.38 14.88
C ASN A 157 -7.36 -20.91 15.82
N TYR A 158 -7.48 -19.60 16.03
CA TYR A 158 -8.54 -18.99 16.82
C TYR A 158 -9.91 -19.15 16.15
N LEU A 159 -10.06 -18.73 14.88
CA LEU A 159 -11.34 -18.80 14.15
C LEU A 159 -11.82 -20.23 13.92
N SER A 160 -10.92 -21.20 13.78
CA SER A 160 -11.30 -22.62 13.66
C SER A 160 -11.62 -23.31 14.97
N GLY A 161 -11.49 -22.62 16.11
CA GLY A 161 -11.70 -23.20 17.45
C GLY A 161 -10.69 -24.29 17.84
N ARG A 162 -9.56 -24.41 17.12
CA ARG A 162 -8.55 -25.45 17.35
C ARG A 162 -7.71 -25.20 18.60
N GLN A 163 -7.55 -23.94 19.00
CA GLN A 163 -6.80 -23.58 20.20
C GLN A 163 -7.55 -22.49 21.00
N PRO A 164 -7.61 -22.61 22.35
CA PRO A 164 -8.07 -21.54 23.20
C PRO A 164 -6.98 -20.46 23.25
N LEU A 165 -6.92 -19.62 22.22
CA LEU A 165 -6.07 -18.44 22.19
C LEU A 165 -6.85 -17.28 22.82
N ASP A 166 -6.20 -16.50 23.68
CA ASP A 166 -6.76 -15.22 24.12
C ASP A 166 -6.75 -14.27 22.92
N TRP A 167 -7.92 -13.73 22.59
CA TRP A 167 -8.13 -12.88 21.43
C TRP A 167 -7.27 -11.61 21.48
N GLN A 168 -6.79 -11.20 22.65
CA GLN A 168 -5.88 -10.07 22.83
C GLN A 168 -4.52 -10.27 22.15
N PHE A 169 -4.15 -11.52 21.82
CA PHE A 169 -2.94 -11.82 21.04
C PHE A 169 -3.15 -11.79 19.53
N LEU A 170 -4.39 -11.58 19.06
CA LEU A 170 -4.69 -11.46 17.63
C LEU A 170 -4.23 -10.09 17.14
N GLY A 171 -3.18 -10.07 16.33
CA GLY A 171 -2.72 -8.86 15.66
C GLY A 171 -3.60 -8.52 14.45
N LEU A 172 -3.84 -7.22 14.23
CA LEU A 172 -4.57 -6.70 13.06
C LEU A 172 -3.99 -7.22 11.73
N GLN A 173 -2.66 -7.35 11.65
CA GLN A 173 -2.00 -7.91 10.46
C GLN A 173 -2.45 -9.34 10.15
N GLY A 174 -2.67 -10.17 11.17
CA GLY A 174 -3.15 -11.54 10.98
C GLY A 174 -4.57 -11.59 10.45
N LEU A 175 -5.44 -10.68 10.92
CA LEU A 175 -6.81 -10.54 10.42
C LEU A 175 -6.80 -10.07 8.97
N ALA A 176 -5.95 -9.10 8.63
CA ALA A 176 -5.78 -8.63 7.26
C ALA A 176 -5.28 -9.75 6.33
N ASP A 177 -4.28 -10.53 6.75
CA ASP A 177 -3.79 -11.69 5.99
C ASP A 177 -4.89 -12.75 5.80
N PHE A 178 -5.70 -13.00 6.83
CA PHE A 178 -6.81 -13.95 6.76
C PHE A 178 -7.86 -13.49 5.73
N VAL A 179 -8.25 -12.22 5.79
CA VAL A 179 -9.25 -11.62 4.90
C VAL A 179 -8.75 -11.58 3.45
N VAL A 180 -7.51 -11.14 3.19
CA VAL A 180 -6.96 -11.10 1.82
C VAL A 180 -6.90 -12.49 1.17
N ARG A 181 -6.68 -13.53 1.98
CA ARG A 181 -6.50 -14.92 1.54
C ARG A 181 -7.76 -15.76 1.76
N LEU A 182 -8.92 -15.11 1.94
CA LEU A 182 -10.18 -15.79 2.19
C LEU A 182 -10.54 -16.67 0.98
N ASP A 183 -10.77 -17.96 1.24
CA ASP A 183 -11.32 -18.92 0.30
C ASP A 183 -12.63 -19.50 0.87
N ASN A 184 -13.33 -20.32 0.09
CA ASN A 184 -14.62 -20.88 0.50
C ASN A 184 -14.56 -21.68 1.82
N ALA A 185 -13.41 -22.29 2.16
CA ALA A 185 -13.25 -23.05 3.40
C ALA A 185 -13.02 -22.14 4.60
N ALA A 186 -12.19 -21.11 4.43
CA ALA A 186 -11.96 -20.07 5.42
C ALA A 186 -13.22 -19.24 5.67
N GLU A 187 -14.01 -18.96 4.63
CA GLU A 187 -15.30 -18.29 4.74
C GLU A 187 -16.29 -19.10 5.59
N ALA A 188 -16.45 -20.40 5.30
CA ALA A 188 -17.31 -21.27 6.10
C ALA A 188 -16.87 -21.34 7.57
N THR A 189 -15.56 -21.33 7.82
CA THR A 189 -15.00 -21.26 9.17
C THR A 189 -15.36 -19.93 9.86
N LEU A 190 -15.22 -18.82 9.13
CA LEU A 190 -15.55 -17.50 9.65
C LEU A 190 -17.04 -17.38 9.97
N GLN A 191 -17.92 -17.87 9.09
CA GLN A 191 -19.38 -17.85 9.30
C GLN A 191 -19.78 -18.58 10.60
N GLN A 192 -19.09 -19.68 10.93
CA GLN A 192 -19.34 -20.43 12.16
C GLN A 192 -18.82 -19.69 13.41
N ALA A 193 -17.67 -19.02 13.31
CA ALA A 193 -17.06 -18.30 14.42
C ALA A 193 -17.76 -16.96 14.73
N LEU A 194 -18.34 -16.31 13.72
CA LEU A 194 -18.87 -14.94 13.77
C LEU A 194 -19.80 -14.66 14.98
N PRO A 195 -20.75 -15.54 15.36
CA PRO A 195 -21.66 -15.28 16.48
C PRO A 195 -20.99 -15.19 17.86
N ASP A 196 -19.82 -15.82 18.01
CA ASP A 196 -19.11 -15.96 19.28
C ASP A 196 -17.87 -15.04 19.37
N LEU A 197 -17.61 -14.23 18.33
CA LEU A 197 -16.47 -13.32 18.31
C LEU A 197 -16.66 -12.16 19.31
N PRO A 198 -15.61 -11.81 20.08
CA PRO A 198 -15.60 -10.57 20.86
C PRO A 198 -15.76 -9.34 19.95
N ASP A 199 -16.43 -8.31 20.45
CA ASP A 199 -16.72 -7.07 19.71
C ASP A 199 -15.45 -6.43 19.11
N ASP A 200 -14.33 -6.44 19.83
CA ASP A 200 -13.06 -5.86 19.37
C ASP A 200 -12.48 -6.61 18.14
N VAL A 201 -12.59 -7.93 18.13
CA VAL A 201 -12.16 -8.79 17.01
C VAL A 201 -13.10 -8.60 15.84
N LEU A 202 -14.41 -8.60 16.09
CA LEU A 202 -15.43 -8.40 15.07
C LEU A 202 -15.27 -7.03 14.40
N LEU A 203 -15.06 -5.97 15.17
CA LEU A 203 -14.85 -4.62 14.65
C LEU A 203 -13.60 -4.56 13.76
N SER A 204 -12.49 -5.12 14.23
CA SER A 204 -11.24 -5.18 13.45
C SER A 204 -11.41 -5.97 12.15
N LEU A 205 -12.14 -7.08 12.22
CA LEU A 205 -12.45 -7.90 11.05
C LEU A 205 -13.35 -7.15 10.07
N CYS A 206 -14.37 -6.43 10.53
CA CYS A 206 -15.24 -5.61 9.68
C CYS A 206 -14.41 -4.57 8.91
N TYR A 207 -13.51 -3.85 9.58
CA TYR A 207 -12.61 -2.92 8.90
C TYR A 207 -11.76 -3.60 7.82
N CYS A 208 -11.28 -4.83 8.03
CA CYS A 208 -10.56 -5.56 7.00
C CYS A 208 -11.47 -6.00 5.84
N LEU A 209 -12.67 -6.50 6.13
CA LEU A 209 -13.62 -7.01 5.14
C LEU A 209 -14.11 -5.93 4.17
N GLU A 210 -14.14 -4.66 4.58
CA GLU A 210 -14.48 -3.52 3.71
C GLU A 210 -13.59 -3.44 2.45
N HIS A 211 -12.38 -4.00 2.47
CA HIS A 211 -11.42 -3.93 1.38
C HIS A 211 -11.48 -5.11 0.40
N ILE A 212 -12.35 -6.11 0.62
CA ILE A 212 -12.44 -7.28 -0.27
C ILE A 212 -13.86 -7.50 -0.78
N ASP A 213 -13.96 -8.09 -1.96
CA ASP A 213 -15.23 -8.67 -2.42
C ASP A 213 -15.27 -10.11 -1.89
N MET A 214 -16.37 -10.48 -1.24
CA MET A 214 -16.52 -11.82 -0.68
C MET A 214 -16.59 -12.87 -1.81
N PRO A 215 -15.93 -14.03 -1.64
CA PRO A 215 -15.92 -15.11 -2.63
C PRO A 215 -17.28 -15.76 -2.88
#